data_AF-A0A377PY00-F1
#
_entry.id   AF-A0A377PY00-F1
#
_cell.length_a   1.000
_cell.length_b   1.000
_cell.length_c   1.000
_cell.angle_alpha   90.00
_cell.angle_beta   90.00
_cell.angle_gamma   90.00
#
_symmetry.space_group_name_H-M   'P 1'
#
loop_
_entity.id
_entity.type
_entity.pdbx_description
1 polymer ?
#
loop_
_entity_poly.entity_id
_entity_poly.type
_entity_poly.pdbx_seq_one_letter_code
_entity_poly.pdbx_strand_id
1 'polypeptide(L)'
;MHIILILGTSGDKSIKHTYIFQDKQQEYRNKRHNSTDFFLSLEQQYTILGTKESFEHQLKIFADHPKYYAILEHFNNQAHYINPNDPETLFDKILETLKSLTDKTILIDITHGFRDQPLLATLAALIAKVNFQNKIQLIYARDISPTNQPPQTPKQYRYEMLDEYINIGLKSFLLTSFIQTLTIPKINIQDKLIEMLQNFSQDLHKNNFNNLFSTSLESLKTELQKDKTKALEELILQIKDITNDFETIKSKKYEYEKFYEMATLMLAKNYYLIAATYATETLPRYIKHYFSKHNILTQNAKKTK
;
A
#
# COMPACT_ATOMS: atom_id res chain seq x y z
N MET A 1 -11.19 -7.50 16.39
CA MET A 1 -11.10 -6.69 15.17
C MET A 1 -11.65 -5.31 15.50
N HIS A 2 -11.16 -4.24 14.87
CA HIS A 2 -11.73 -2.90 15.01
C HIS A 2 -12.47 -2.54 13.74
N ILE A 3 -13.68 -2.01 13.85
CA ILE A 3 -14.51 -1.64 12.69
C ILE A 3 -14.66 -0.12 12.65
N ILE A 4 -14.23 0.50 11.56
CA ILE A 4 -14.49 1.89 11.26
C ILE A 4 -15.73 1.94 10.36
N LEU A 5 -16.80 2.58 10.84
CA LEU A 5 -18.05 2.74 10.10
C LEU A 5 -18.19 4.19 9.63
N ILE A 6 -18.26 4.40 8.32
CA ILE A 6 -18.59 5.70 7.74
C ILE A 6 -20.10 5.72 7.48
N LEU A 7 -20.82 6.50 8.28
CA LEU A 7 -22.27 6.61 8.20
C LEU A 7 -22.70 7.48 7.01
N GLY A 8 -23.75 7.03 6.34
CA GLY A 8 -24.51 7.84 5.39
C GLY A 8 -25.99 7.95 5.77
N THR A 9 -26.76 8.51 4.84
CA THR A 9 -28.21 8.70 4.96
C THR A 9 -29.01 7.60 4.24
N SER A 10 -28.40 6.44 4.04
CA SER A 10 -29.02 5.30 3.37
C SER A 10 -29.76 4.37 4.33
N GLY A 11 -30.74 3.63 3.77
CA GLY A 11 -31.60 2.72 4.50
C GLY A 11 -32.92 3.36 4.93
N ASP A 12 -33.90 2.50 5.21
CA ASP A 12 -35.25 2.86 5.62
C ASP A 12 -35.69 1.91 6.75
N LYS A 13 -36.37 2.45 7.77
CA LYS A 13 -36.91 1.66 8.89
C LYS A 13 -37.95 0.63 8.43
N SER A 14 -38.68 0.92 7.35
CA SER A 14 -39.76 0.08 6.83
C SER A 14 -39.29 -0.97 5.82
N ILE A 15 -38.10 -0.80 5.24
CA ILE A 15 -37.58 -1.68 4.19
C ILE A 15 -36.32 -2.40 4.69
N LYS A 16 -36.26 -3.71 4.47
CA LYS A 16 -35.04 -4.50 4.68
C LYS A 16 -34.53 -5.03 3.35
N HIS A 17 -33.28 -4.74 3.05
CA HIS A 17 -32.55 -5.24 1.90
C HIS A 17 -31.86 -6.57 2.22
N THR A 18 -31.60 -7.38 1.20
CA THR A 18 -30.82 -8.62 1.38
C THR A 18 -29.34 -8.29 1.23
N TYR A 19 -28.56 -8.52 2.27
CA TYR A 19 -27.10 -8.44 2.23
C TYR A 19 -26.50 -9.84 2.15
N ILE A 20 -25.61 -10.01 1.18
CA ILE A 20 -24.95 -11.26 0.86
C ILE A 20 -23.47 -11.12 1.24
N PHE A 21 -23.02 -11.99 2.14
CA PHE A 21 -21.61 -12.13 2.49
C PHE A 21 -21.14 -13.53 2.07
N GLN A 22 -20.02 -13.60 1.35
CA GLN A 22 -19.45 -14.87 0.90
C GLN A 22 -18.13 -15.10 1.62
N ASP A 23 -18.04 -16.18 2.39
CA ASP A 23 -16.80 -16.64 3.01
C ASP A 23 -16.42 -18.01 2.43
N LYS A 24 -15.32 -18.05 1.66
CA LYS A 24 -14.63 -19.20 1.02
C LYS A 24 -15.49 -20.29 0.35
N GLN A 25 -16.48 -20.87 1.03
CA GLN A 25 -17.39 -21.91 0.54
C GLN A 25 -18.87 -21.70 0.92
N GLN A 26 -19.21 -20.70 1.75
CA GLN A 26 -20.57 -20.48 2.23
C GLN A 26 -21.05 -19.05 1.96
N GLU A 27 -22.29 -18.95 1.49
CA GLU A 27 -22.98 -17.69 1.26
C GLU A 27 -23.99 -17.45 2.39
N TYR A 28 -23.88 -16.29 3.05
CA TYR A 28 -24.77 -15.85 4.10
C TYR A 28 -25.67 -14.74 3.57
N ARG A 29 -26.99 -14.94 3.69
CA ARG A 29 -28.00 -13.97 3.26
C ARG A 29 -28.78 -13.47 4.47
N ASN A 30 -28.72 -12.16 4.71
CA ASN A 30 -29.39 -11.55 5.85
C ASN A 30 -30.21 -10.34 5.41
N LYS A 31 -31.42 -10.20 5.96
CA LYS A 31 -32.25 -9.01 5.77
C LYS A 31 -31.83 -7.92 6.75
N ARG A 32 -31.45 -6.76 6.24
CA ARG A 32 -30.92 -5.63 7.04
C ARG A 32 -31.45 -4.30 6.51
N HIS A 33 -31.55 -3.30 7.38
CA HIS A 33 -31.98 -1.95 6.96
C HIS A 33 -30.93 -1.25 6.09
N ASN A 34 -29.65 -1.46 6.39
CA ASN A 34 -28.50 -1.00 5.62
C ASN A 34 -27.25 -1.80 6.01
N SER A 35 -26.04 -1.38 5.58
CA SER A 35 -24.79 -2.06 5.96
C SER A 35 -24.42 -1.84 7.41
N THR A 36 -24.74 -0.67 7.97
CA THR A 36 -24.49 -0.34 9.39
C THR A 36 -25.18 -1.35 10.31
N ASP A 37 -26.41 -1.78 10.00
CA ASP A 37 -27.13 -2.85 10.72
C ASP A 37 -26.30 -4.15 10.82
N PHE A 38 -25.68 -4.58 9.71
CA PHE A 38 -24.85 -5.78 9.71
C PHE A 38 -23.65 -5.63 10.66
N PHE A 39 -22.90 -4.52 10.57
CA PHE A 39 -21.70 -4.35 11.38
C PHE A 39 -22.00 -4.12 12.86
N LEU A 40 -23.07 -3.40 13.20
CA LEU A 40 -23.50 -3.22 14.59
C LEU A 40 -24.01 -4.53 15.22
N SER A 41 -24.40 -5.52 14.40
CA SER A 41 -24.76 -6.85 14.89
C SER A 41 -23.57 -7.71 15.31
N LEU A 42 -22.36 -7.33 14.90
CA LEU A 42 -21.14 -7.99 15.34
C LEU A 42 -20.80 -7.55 16.77
N GLU A 43 -20.03 -8.36 17.50
CA GLU A 43 -19.54 -7.97 18.83
C GLU A 43 -18.09 -7.53 18.73
N GLN A 44 -17.88 -6.31 18.22
CA GLN A 44 -16.55 -5.75 17.94
C GLN A 44 -16.38 -4.36 18.56
N GLN A 45 -15.15 -3.83 18.46
CA GLN A 45 -14.87 -2.43 18.79
C GLN A 45 -15.14 -1.55 17.57
N TYR A 46 -15.72 -0.37 17.78
CA TYR A 46 -16.14 0.53 16.71
C TYR A 46 -15.46 1.88 16.82
N THR A 47 -15.21 2.49 15.66
CA THR A 47 -15.15 3.95 15.52
C THR A 47 -16.20 4.32 14.48
N ILE A 48 -17.15 5.16 14.85
CA ILE A 48 -18.23 5.57 13.95
C ILE A 48 -18.01 7.02 13.57
N LEU A 49 -17.89 7.27 12.27
CA LEU A 49 -17.68 8.59 11.69
C LEU A 49 -18.88 8.94 10.81
N GLY A 50 -19.37 10.16 10.89
CA GLY A 50 -20.53 10.59 10.10
C GLY A 50 -20.79 12.08 10.23
N THR A 51 -21.63 12.61 9.34
CA THR A 51 -22.21 13.94 9.53
C THR A 51 -23.29 13.87 10.60
N LYS A 52 -23.68 15.02 11.15
CA LYS A 52 -24.82 15.10 12.08
C LYS A 52 -26.09 14.50 11.48
N GLU A 53 -26.38 14.82 10.22
CA GLU A 53 -27.52 14.28 9.49
C GLU A 53 -27.48 12.75 9.37
N SER A 54 -26.30 12.19 9.06
CA SER A 54 -26.10 10.74 8.98
C SER A 54 -26.39 10.07 10.33
N PHE A 55 -25.91 10.62 11.46
CA PHE A 55 -26.21 10.08 12.78
C PHE A 55 -27.71 10.14 13.11
N GLU A 56 -28.34 11.29 12.90
CA GLU A 56 -29.78 11.48 13.15
C GLU A 56 -30.63 10.52 12.30
N HIS A 57 -30.24 10.29 11.05
CA HIS A 57 -30.91 9.33 10.16
C HIS A 57 -30.78 7.89 10.67
N GLN A 58 -29.56 7.46 11.02
CA GLN A 58 -29.31 6.10 11.52
C GLN A 58 -30.02 5.85 12.87
N LEU A 59 -30.04 6.84 13.77
CA LEU A 59 -30.78 6.75 15.03
C LEU A 59 -32.29 6.52 14.81
N LYS A 60 -32.88 7.17 13.79
CA LYS A 60 -34.29 6.96 13.42
C LYS A 60 -34.54 5.54 12.89
N ILE A 61 -33.65 5.01 12.05
CA ILE A 61 -33.74 3.64 11.53
C ILE A 61 -33.72 2.63 12.69
N PHE A 62 -32.81 2.81 13.66
CA PHE A 62 -32.57 1.85 14.74
C PHE A 62 -33.25 2.19 16.07
N ALA A 63 -34.25 3.09 16.07
CA ALA A 63 -34.97 3.49 17.28
C ALA A 63 -35.57 2.31 18.06
N ASP A 64 -36.00 1.26 17.35
CA ASP A 64 -36.60 0.06 17.95
C ASP A 64 -35.57 -1.04 18.25
N HIS A 65 -34.27 -0.75 18.12
CA HIS A 65 -33.19 -1.70 18.37
C HIS A 65 -32.24 -1.17 19.46
N PRO A 66 -32.56 -1.37 20.76
CA PRO A 66 -31.91 -0.69 21.89
C PRO A 66 -30.39 -0.79 21.90
N LYS A 67 -29.83 -1.97 21.55
CA LYS A 67 -28.38 -2.18 21.46
C LYS A 67 -27.72 -1.26 20.41
N TYR A 68 -28.31 -1.14 19.23
CA TYR A 68 -27.73 -0.38 18.13
C TYR A 68 -27.92 1.12 18.36
N TYR A 69 -29.10 1.50 18.86
CA TYR A 69 -29.40 2.86 19.27
C TYR A 69 -28.39 3.37 20.30
N ALA A 70 -28.14 2.60 21.38
CA ALA A 70 -27.19 3.00 22.43
C ALA A 70 -25.76 3.19 21.90
N ILE A 71 -25.30 2.32 20.99
CA ILE A 71 -23.99 2.47 20.34
C ILE A 71 -23.95 3.78 19.54
N LEU A 72 -24.93 4.02 18.68
CA LEU A 72 -24.98 5.22 17.84
C LEU A 72 -25.11 6.50 18.67
N GLU A 73 -25.92 6.48 19.72
CA GLU A 73 -26.11 7.62 20.63
C GLU A 73 -24.82 7.98 21.38
N HIS A 74 -24.07 6.96 21.83
CA HIS A 74 -22.77 7.17 22.46
C HIS A 74 -21.80 7.93 21.54
N PHE A 75 -21.67 7.53 20.27
CA PHE A 75 -20.81 8.21 19.31
C PHE A 75 -21.37 9.58 18.87
N ASN A 76 -22.69 9.71 18.76
CA ASN A 76 -23.34 10.99 18.45
C ASN A 76 -23.04 12.05 19.53
N ASN A 77 -23.07 11.65 20.81
CA ASN A 77 -22.81 12.55 21.95
C ASN A 77 -21.34 12.98 22.08
N GLN A 78 -20.41 12.25 21.45
CA GLN A 78 -19.00 12.65 21.40
C GLN A 78 -18.72 13.80 20.40
N ALA A 79 -19.73 14.25 19.64
CA ALA A 79 -19.77 15.49 18.87
C ALA A 79 -18.64 15.74 17.83
N HIS A 80 -17.88 14.73 17.43
CA HIS A 80 -16.85 14.86 16.40
C HIS A 80 -17.41 14.65 14.98
N TYR A 81 -18.47 15.36 14.62
CA TYR A 81 -19.08 15.26 13.30
C TYR A 81 -18.07 15.56 12.18
N ILE A 82 -18.24 14.88 11.06
CA ILE A 82 -17.57 15.25 9.81
C ILE A 82 -18.33 16.43 9.22
N ASN A 83 -17.63 17.53 8.95
CA ASN A 83 -18.20 18.59 8.13
C ASN A 83 -18.09 18.15 6.66
N PRO A 84 -19.21 17.99 5.93
CA PRO A 84 -19.17 17.55 4.52
C PRO A 84 -18.44 18.53 3.60
N ASN A 85 -18.28 19.80 4.01
CA ASN A 85 -17.54 20.82 3.27
C ASN A 85 -16.05 20.86 3.62
N ASP A 86 -15.57 19.94 4.45
CA ASP A 86 -14.17 19.86 4.90
C ASP A 86 -13.63 18.42 4.78
N PRO A 87 -13.25 18.01 3.56
CA PRO A 87 -12.73 16.67 3.30
C PRO A 87 -11.38 16.41 4.00
N GLU A 88 -10.58 17.45 4.26
CA GLU A 88 -9.29 17.33 4.94
C GLU A 88 -9.48 16.86 6.38
N THR A 89 -10.43 17.45 7.11
CA THR A 89 -10.77 17.01 8.48
C THR A 89 -11.23 15.55 8.53
N LEU A 90 -11.91 15.04 7.49
CA LEU A 90 -12.27 13.62 7.43
C LEU A 90 -11.02 12.75 7.29
N PHE A 91 -10.16 13.09 6.33
CA PHE A 91 -8.92 12.37 6.09
C PHE A 91 -8.06 12.32 7.35
N ASP A 92 -7.87 13.46 8.03
CA ASP A 92 -7.09 13.55 9.26
C ASP A 92 -7.71 12.71 10.38
N LYS A 93 -9.02 12.78 10.59
CA LYS A 93 -9.70 11.95 11.61
C LYS A 93 -9.54 10.46 11.35
N ILE A 94 -9.67 10.02 10.10
CA ILE A 94 -9.44 8.60 9.73
C ILE A 94 -7.99 8.25 10.02
N LEU A 95 -7.03 9.10 9.62
CA LEU A 95 -5.62 8.83 9.80
C LEU A 95 -5.21 8.80 11.28
N GLU A 96 -5.70 9.72 12.11
CA GLU A 96 -5.52 9.74 13.56
C GLU A 96 -6.11 8.48 14.22
N THR A 97 -7.32 8.11 13.82
CA THR A 97 -7.95 6.86 14.27
C THR A 97 -7.06 5.67 13.94
N LEU A 98 -6.62 5.55 12.68
CA LEU A 98 -5.75 4.46 12.24
C LEU A 98 -4.42 4.47 13.01
N LYS A 99 -3.81 5.63 13.21
CA LYS A 99 -2.56 5.79 13.99
C LYS A 99 -2.71 5.30 15.43
N SER A 100 -3.89 5.48 16.04
CA SER A 100 -4.17 5.03 17.41
C SER A 100 -4.44 3.51 17.54
N LEU A 101 -4.68 2.82 16.43
CA LEU A 101 -5.11 1.41 16.39
C LEU A 101 -4.00 0.46 15.94
N THR A 102 -2.78 0.63 16.48
CA THR A 102 -1.64 -0.25 16.18
C THR A 102 -1.94 -1.70 16.60
N ASP A 103 -1.41 -2.67 15.85
CA ASP A 103 -1.53 -4.13 16.07
C ASP A 103 -2.94 -4.75 15.97
N LYS A 104 -3.96 -3.97 15.59
CA LYS A 104 -5.31 -4.49 15.34
C LYS A 104 -5.53 -4.79 13.86
N THR A 105 -6.34 -5.82 13.58
CA THR A 105 -7.01 -5.94 12.27
C THR A 105 -8.14 -4.92 12.24
N ILE A 106 -8.09 -4.02 11.27
CA ILE A 106 -9.03 -2.91 11.08
C ILE A 106 -9.85 -3.17 9.82
N LEU A 107 -11.17 -3.14 9.94
CA LEU A 107 -12.11 -3.20 8.83
C LEU A 107 -12.76 -1.84 8.67
N ILE A 108 -12.70 -1.23 7.48
CA ILE A 108 -13.37 0.04 7.20
C ILE A 108 -14.52 -0.22 6.23
N ASP A 109 -15.75 0.09 6.66
CA ASP A 109 -16.92 0.10 5.79
C ASP A 109 -17.03 1.43 5.05
N ILE A 110 -16.95 1.37 3.72
CA ILE A 110 -17.07 2.52 2.84
C ILE A 110 -18.40 2.53 2.05
N THR A 111 -19.37 1.69 2.45
CA THR A 111 -20.64 1.52 1.73
C THR A 111 -21.48 2.80 1.62
N HIS A 112 -21.56 3.59 2.69
CA HIS A 112 -22.50 4.72 2.78
C HIS A 112 -21.84 6.09 2.87
N GLY A 113 -20.54 6.18 2.62
CA GLY A 113 -19.87 7.48 2.61
C GLY A 113 -20.39 8.39 1.49
N PHE A 114 -20.40 9.71 1.72
CA PHE A 114 -20.57 10.70 0.65
C PHE A 114 -19.48 10.50 -0.42
N ARG A 115 -19.70 10.98 -1.66
CA ARG A 115 -18.87 10.64 -2.87
C ARG A 115 -17.35 10.60 -2.62
N ASP A 116 -16.81 11.52 -1.84
CA ASP A 116 -15.36 11.65 -1.62
C ASP A 116 -14.86 10.85 -0.41
N GLN A 117 -15.74 10.45 0.51
CA GLN A 117 -15.37 9.78 1.77
C GLN A 117 -14.77 8.38 1.56
N PRO A 118 -15.33 7.50 0.69
CA PRO A 118 -14.70 6.23 0.33
C PRO A 118 -13.30 6.40 -0.24
N LEU A 119 -13.08 7.43 -1.07
CA LEU A 119 -11.79 7.73 -1.67
C LEU A 119 -10.77 8.16 -0.59
N LEU A 120 -11.16 9.09 0.27
CA LEU A 120 -10.31 9.57 1.38
C LEU A 120 -10.00 8.46 2.38
N ALA A 121 -10.97 7.61 2.70
CA ALA A 121 -10.78 6.43 3.54
C ALA A 121 -9.80 5.44 2.91
N THR A 122 -9.88 5.24 1.59
CA THR A 122 -8.95 4.39 0.84
C THR A 122 -7.53 4.95 0.87
N LEU A 123 -7.37 6.27 0.65
CA LEU A 123 -6.08 6.94 0.71
C LEU A 123 -5.47 6.89 2.13
N ALA A 124 -6.27 7.18 3.16
CA ALA A 124 -5.84 7.09 4.55
C ALA A 124 -5.43 5.66 4.92
N ALA A 125 -6.16 4.65 4.44
CA ALA A 125 -5.81 3.24 4.60
C ALA A 125 -4.47 2.90 3.95
N LEU A 126 -4.20 3.37 2.72
CA LEU A 126 -2.91 3.19 2.05
C LEU A 126 -1.76 3.80 2.86
N ILE A 127 -1.92 5.05 3.30
CA ILE A 127 -0.90 5.75 4.10
C ILE A 127 -0.65 5.03 5.42
N ALA A 128 -1.70 4.59 6.11
CA ALA A 128 -1.58 3.87 7.37
C ALA A 128 -0.93 2.48 7.19
N LYS A 129 -1.17 1.78 6.06
CA LYS A 129 -0.47 0.53 5.74
C LYS A 129 1.04 0.75 5.57
N VAL A 130 1.45 1.85 4.93
CA VAL A 130 2.87 2.17 4.71
C VAL A 130 3.54 2.69 5.99
N ASN A 131 2.95 3.70 6.62
CA ASN A 131 3.58 4.46 7.71
C ASN A 131 3.41 3.81 9.08
N PHE A 132 2.27 3.14 9.32
CA PHE A 132 1.94 2.55 10.62
C PHE A 132 1.91 1.02 10.60
N GLN A 133 2.09 0.40 9.42
CA GLN A 133 2.07 -1.06 9.24
C GLN A 133 0.78 -1.73 9.72
N ASN A 134 -0.33 -1.00 9.71
CA ASN A 134 -1.63 -1.51 10.15
C ASN A 134 -2.19 -2.58 9.22
N LYS A 135 -2.88 -3.58 9.79
CA LYS A 135 -3.62 -4.61 9.04
C LYS A 135 -5.01 -4.09 8.68
N ILE A 136 -5.11 -3.38 7.56
CA ILE A 136 -6.35 -2.72 7.14
C ILE A 136 -7.03 -3.47 6.00
N GLN A 137 -8.33 -3.67 6.13
CA GLN A 137 -9.23 -4.19 5.09
C GLN A 137 -10.34 -3.18 4.81
N LEU A 138 -10.67 -2.98 3.54
CA LEU A 138 -11.82 -2.16 3.13
C LEU A 138 -12.94 -3.08 2.63
N ILE A 139 -14.17 -2.75 3.00
CA ILE A 139 -15.36 -3.48 2.56
C ILE A 139 -16.41 -2.51 2.02
N TYR A 140 -17.10 -2.95 0.96
CA TYR A 140 -18.16 -2.19 0.32
C TYR A 140 -19.32 -3.14 -0.03
N ALA A 141 -20.56 -2.69 0.14
CA ALA A 141 -21.74 -3.44 -0.29
C ALA A 141 -22.20 -2.97 -1.69
N ARG A 142 -21.92 -3.79 -2.72
CA ARG A 142 -22.32 -3.53 -4.11
C ARG A 142 -23.78 -3.86 -4.34
N ASP A 143 -24.55 -2.91 -4.89
CA ASP A 143 -25.90 -3.17 -5.38
C ASP A 143 -25.83 -4.14 -6.57
N ILE A 144 -26.47 -5.30 -6.43
CA ILE A 144 -26.56 -6.33 -7.49
C ILE A 144 -28.00 -6.48 -7.99
N SER A 145 -28.87 -5.53 -7.63
CA SER A 145 -30.26 -5.52 -8.05
C SER A 145 -30.40 -5.18 -9.53
N PRO A 146 -31.42 -5.72 -10.23
CA PRO A 146 -31.72 -5.32 -11.59
C PRO A 146 -31.91 -3.80 -11.72
N THR A 147 -31.34 -3.21 -12.77
CA THR A 147 -31.32 -1.75 -13.01
C THR A 147 -32.70 -1.10 -13.14
N ASN A 148 -33.74 -1.89 -13.46
CA ASN A 148 -35.10 -1.39 -13.71
C ASN A 148 -36.07 -1.65 -12.53
N GLN A 149 -35.56 -1.89 -11.32
CA GLN A 149 -36.40 -2.09 -10.15
C GLN A 149 -37.05 -0.78 -9.65
N PRO A 150 -38.33 -0.81 -9.23
CA PRO A 150 -38.96 0.35 -8.60
C PRO A 150 -38.21 0.82 -7.34
N PRO A 151 -38.20 2.12 -7.01
CA PRO A 151 -37.42 2.67 -5.89
C PRO A 151 -37.73 2.06 -4.52
N GLN A 152 -38.93 1.52 -4.33
CA GLN A 152 -39.42 1.00 -3.04
C GLN A 152 -39.28 -0.52 -2.88
N THR A 153 -38.66 -1.23 -3.84
CA THR A 153 -38.47 -2.68 -3.72
C THR A 153 -37.21 -3.04 -2.93
N PRO A 154 -37.25 -4.07 -2.07
CA PRO A 154 -36.07 -4.60 -1.40
C PRO A 154 -34.96 -4.99 -2.39
N LYS A 155 -33.90 -4.18 -2.39
CA LYS A 155 -32.65 -4.45 -3.10
C LYS A 155 -31.83 -5.62 -2.54
N GLN A 156 -30.90 -6.10 -3.35
CA GLN A 156 -29.88 -7.06 -2.99
C GLN A 156 -28.49 -6.44 -3.08
N TYR A 157 -27.69 -6.61 -2.04
CA TYR A 157 -26.32 -6.12 -1.95
C TYR A 157 -25.37 -7.28 -1.70
N ARG A 158 -24.18 -7.23 -2.30
CA ARG A 158 -23.09 -8.17 -2.01
C ARG A 158 -21.91 -7.42 -1.40
N TYR A 159 -21.45 -7.87 -0.25
CA TYR A 159 -20.22 -7.37 0.34
C TYR A 159 -19.01 -7.86 -0.45
N GLU A 160 -18.13 -6.92 -0.78
CA GLU A 160 -16.89 -7.15 -1.50
C GLU A 160 -15.73 -6.55 -0.71
N MET A 161 -14.71 -7.36 -0.49
CA MET A 161 -13.45 -6.91 0.10
C MET A 161 -12.63 -6.25 -1.01
N LEU A 162 -12.11 -5.05 -0.73
CA LEU A 162 -11.31 -4.30 -1.71
C LEU A 162 -9.80 -4.46 -1.48
N ASP A 163 -9.40 -5.44 -0.66
CA ASP A 163 -8.00 -5.69 -0.30
C ASP A 163 -7.08 -5.82 -1.52
N GLU A 164 -7.53 -6.49 -2.57
CA GLU A 164 -6.76 -6.67 -3.80
C GLU A 164 -6.44 -5.33 -4.48
N TYR A 165 -7.43 -4.44 -4.61
CA TYR A 165 -7.24 -3.12 -5.21
C TYR A 165 -6.32 -2.23 -4.37
N ILE A 166 -6.44 -2.28 -3.04
CA ILE A 166 -5.53 -1.58 -2.14
C ILE A 166 -4.10 -2.11 -2.29
N ASN A 167 -3.94 -3.43 -2.37
CA ASN A 167 -2.63 -4.04 -2.52
C ASN A 167 -1.99 -3.66 -3.87
N ILE A 168 -2.77 -3.56 -4.95
CA ILE A 168 -2.31 -3.02 -6.23
C ILE A 168 -1.85 -1.56 -6.08
N GLY A 169 -2.65 -0.71 -5.41
CA GLY A 169 -2.29 0.70 -5.16
C GLY A 169 -1.03 0.85 -4.31
N LEU A 170 -0.92 0.06 -3.24
CA LEU A 170 0.26 0.00 -2.38
C LEU A 170 1.50 -0.44 -3.15
N LYS A 171 1.37 -1.50 -3.95
CA LYS A 171 2.44 -1.98 -4.82
C LYS A 171 2.86 -0.91 -5.82
N SER A 172 1.93 -0.27 -6.51
CA SER A 172 2.20 0.84 -7.44
C SER A 172 3.03 1.96 -6.79
N PHE A 173 2.64 2.39 -5.58
CA PHE A 173 3.38 3.39 -4.81
C PHE A 173 4.83 2.95 -4.53
N LEU A 174 5.02 1.70 -4.10
CA LEU A 174 6.35 1.16 -3.80
C LEU A 174 7.22 1.03 -5.04
N LEU A 175 6.67 0.49 -6.13
CA LEU A 175 7.39 0.37 -7.40
C LEU A 175 7.81 1.76 -7.91
N THR A 176 6.92 2.75 -7.82
CA THR A 176 7.22 4.15 -8.19
C THR A 176 8.36 4.72 -7.33
N SER A 177 8.30 4.52 -6.01
CA SER A 177 9.38 4.91 -5.09
C SER A 177 10.71 4.28 -5.50
N PHE A 178 10.73 2.98 -5.81
CA PHE A 178 11.94 2.30 -6.27
C PHE A 178 12.46 2.84 -7.59
N ILE A 179 11.59 3.09 -8.58
CA ILE A 179 12.01 3.64 -9.87
C ILE A 179 12.71 4.99 -9.66
N GLN A 180 12.16 5.84 -8.79
CA GLN A 180 12.69 7.17 -8.54
C GLN A 180 13.97 7.15 -7.70
N THR A 181 14.05 6.26 -6.71
CA THR A 181 15.05 6.34 -5.62
C THR A 181 15.89 5.07 -5.44
N LEU A 182 15.66 4.00 -6.20
CA LEU A 182 16.28 2.69 -5.97
C LEU A 182 16.14 2.19 -4.52
N THR A 183 15.09 2.65 -3.82
CA THR A 183 14.85 2.40 -2.41
C THR A 183 13.40 1.97 -2.19
N ILE A 184 13.21 0.92 -1.41
CA ILE A 184 11.91 0.51 -0.87
C ILE A 184 11.91 0.65 0.65
N PRO A 185 10.89 1.28 1.26
CA PRO A 185 10.75 1.29 2.71
C PRO A 185 10.54 -0.13 3.24
N LYS A 186 11.13 -0.43 4.41
CA LYS A 186 10.97 -1.73 5.05
C LYS A 186 9.57 -1.84 5.66
N ILE A 187 8.68 -2.47 4.92
CA ILE A 187 7.29 -2.70 5.28
C ILE A 187 6.97 -4.19 5.19
N ASN A 188 6.09 -4.64 6.08
CA ASN A 188 5.68 -6.04 6.16
C ASN A 188 4.52 -6.31 5.18
N ILE A 189 4.86 -6.54 3.91
CA ILE A 189 3.90 -6.97 2.88
C ILE A 189 4.26 -8.40 2.47
N GLN A 190 3.24 -9.27 2.42
CA GLN A 190 3.36 -10.61 1.86
C GLN A 190 3.35 -10.56 0.32
N ASP A 191 4.33 -9.88 -0.26
CA ASP A 191 4.55 -9.81 -1.71
C ASP A 191 6.04 -10.05 -2.00
N LYS A 192 6.31 -11.13 -2.74
CA LYS A 192 7.66 -11.61 -2.99
C LYS A 192 8.47 -10.66 -3.87
N LEU A 193 7.84 -9.94 -4.79
CA LEU A 193 8.51 -8.95 -5.60
C LEU A 193 8.96 -7.76 -4.74
N ILE A 194 8.09 -7.29 -3.83
CA ILE A 194 8.44 -6.23 -2.88
C ILE A 194 9.60 -6.66 -1.97
N GLU A 195 9.58 -7.90 -1.47
CA GLU A 195 10.68 -8.46 -0.69
C GLU A 195 12.02 -8.44 -1.47
N MET A 196 12.01 -8.86 -2.74
CA MET A 196 13.21 -8.85 -3.57
C MET A 196 13.71 -7.43 -3.85
N LEU A 197 12.81 -6.47 -4.07
CA LEU A 197 13.18 -5.06 -4.22
C LEU A 197 13.77 -4.47 -2.93
N GLN A 198 13.26 -4.87 -1.76
CA GLN A 198 13.83 -4.49 -0.45
C GLN A 198 15.26 -5.02 -0.30
N ASN A 199 15.48 -6.31 -0.60
CA ASN A 199 16.80 -6.93 -0.54
C ASN A 199 17.79 -6.26 -1.50
N PHE A 200 17.35 -6.01 -2.74
CA PHE A 200 18.14 -5.29 -3.74
C PHE A 200 18.52 -3.89 -3.26
N SER A 201 17.55 -3.10 -2.79
CA SER A 201 17.79 -1.75 -2.25
C SER A 201 18.77 -1.80 -1.07
N GLN A 202 18.62 -2.79 -0.20
CA GLN A 202 19.47 -2.94 0.98
C GLN A 202 20.92 -3.27 0.60
N ASP A 203 21.16 -4.21 -0.32
CA ASP A 203 22.51 -4.53 -0.78
C ASP A 203 23.15 -3.36 -1.52
N LEU A 204 22.37 -2.63 -2.31
CA LEU A 204 22.81 -1.42 -3.02
C LEU A 204 23.33 -0.36 -2.06
N HIS A 205 22.50 0.06 -1.09
CA HIS A 205 22.85 1.13 -0.15
C HIS A 205 23.85 0.73 0.93
N LYS A 206 24.04 -0.58 1.17
CA LYS A 206 25.14 -1.11 1.99
C LYS A 206 26.45 -1.26 1.23
N ASN A 207 26.50 -0.91 -0.06
CA ASN A 207 27.64 -1.13 -0.95
C ASN A 207 28.07 -2.62 -1.01
N ASN A 208 27.13 -3.54 -0.85
CA ASN A 208 27.37 -4.97 -0.90
C ASN A 208 27.27 -5.51 -2.33
N PHE A 209 28.18 -5.07 -3.19
CA PHE A 209 28.13 -5.38 -4.63
C PHE A 209 28.19 -6.88 -4.94
N ASN A 210 28.86 -7.67 -4.10
CA ASN A 210 28.90 -9.12 -4.26
C ASN A 210 27.50 -9.70 -4.19
N ASN A 211 26.73 -9.42 -3.13
CA ASN A 211 25.36 -9.93 -3.01
C ASN A 211 24.40 -9.25 -3.99
N LEU A 212 24.57 -7.93 -4.22
CA LEU A 212 23.77 -7.18 -5.18
C LEU A 212 23.76 -7.85 -6.55
N PHE A 213 24.94 -8.15 -7.10
CA PHE A 213 25.07 -8.69 -8.45
C PHE A 213 24.92 -10.22 -8.53
N SER A 214 25.27 -10.97 -7.48
CA SER A 214 25.20 -12.43 -7.51
C SER A 214 23.83 -12.99 -7.12
N THR A 215 23.12 -12.30 -6.22
CA THR A 215 21.91 -12.83 -5.57
C THR A 215 20.72 -11.91 -5.80
N SER A 216 20.77 -10.68 -5.29
CA SER A 216 19.62 -9.78 -5.24
C SER A 216 19.11 -9.37 -6.62
N LEU A 217 20.02 -9.10 -7.57
CA LEU A 217 19.65 -8.80 -8.96
C LEU A 217 18.97 -9.99 -9.66
N GLU A 218 19.50 -11.20 -9.52
CA GLU A 218 18.94 -12.39 -10.18
C GLU A 218 17.59 -12.80 -9.58
N SER A 219 17.46 -12.72 -8.25
CA SER A 219 16.19 -12.97 -7.56
C SER A 219 15.13 -11.95 -7.97
N LEU A 220 15.49 -10.66 -8.06
CA LEU A 220 14.59 -9.60 -8.52
C LEU A 220 14.11 -9.84 -9.96
N LYS A 221 15.03 -10.11 -10.89
CA LYS A 221 14.69 -10.41 -12.29
C LYS A 221 13.72 -11.60 -12.40
N THR A 222 13.95 -12.65 -11.61
CA THR A 222 13.10 -13.84 -11.60
C THR A 222 11.69 -13.52 -11.13
N GLU A 223 11.52 -12.71 -10.08
CA GLU A 223 10.18 -12.34 -9.59
C GLU A 223 9.48 -11.33 -10.51
N LEU A 224 10.20 -10.42 -11.18
CA LEU A 224 9.64 -9.50 -12.17
C LEU A 224 9.00 -10.21 -13.39
N GLN A 225 9.44 -11.42 -13.72
CA GLN A 225 8.84 -12.22 -14.80
C GLN A 225 7.54 -12.90 -14.38
N LYS A 226 7.32 -13.09 -13.07
CA LYS A 226 6.14 -13.77 -12.52
C LYS A 226 4.96 -12.82 -12.36
N ASP A 227 5.23 -11.52 -12.22
CA ASP A 227 4.17 -10.53 -12.09
C ASP A 227 3.39 -10.37 -13.41
N LYS A 228 2.07 -10.55 -13.33
CA LYS A 228 1.12 -10.45 -14.45
C LYS A 228 0.04 -9.40 -14.20
N THR A 229 0.27 -8.52 -13.23
CA THR A 229 -0.70 -7.49 -12.84
C THR A 229 -0.75 -6.43 -13.93
N LYS A 230 -1.77 -6.48 -14.80
CA LYS A 230 -1.92 -5.56 -15.94
C LYS A 230 -1.87 -4.08 -15.53
N ALA A 231 -2.45 -3.74 -14.38
CA ALA A 231 -2.45 -2.37 -13.86
C ALA A 231 -1.04 -1.83 -13.51
N LEU A 232 -0.02 -2.69 -13.43
CA LEU A 232 1.35 -2.32 -13.04
C LEU A 232 2.36 -2.53 -14.17
N GLU A 233 1.91 -2.89 -15.38
CA GLU A 233 2.77 -3.32 -16.49
C GLU A 233 3.88 -2.32 -16.83
N GLU A 234 3.55 -1.03 -16.94
CA GLU A 234 4.51 0.03 -17.25
C GLU A 234 5.57 0.21 -16.14
N LEU A 235 5.16 0.11 -14.87
CA LEU A 235 6.10 0.20 -13.74
C LEU A 235 7.03 -1.01 -13.72
N ILE A 236 6.50 -2.20 -13.98
CA ILE A 236 7.28 -3.44 -14.06
C ILE A 236 8.29 -3.36 -15.21
N LEU A 237 7.92 -2.80 -16.37
CA LEU A 237 8.83 -2.59 -17.49
C LEU A 237 9.96 -1.62 -17.13
N GLN A 238 9.66 -0.48 -16.49
CA GLN A 238 10.70 0.46 -16.03
C GLN A 238 11.67 -0.18 -15.03
N ILE A 239 11.19 -1.03 -14.13
CA ILE A 239 12.06 -1.75 -13.21
C ILE A 239 12.92 -2.78 -13.95
N LYS A 240 12.38 -3.45 -14.99
CA LYS A 240 13.18 -4.33 -15.85
C LYS A 240 14.31 -3.56 -16.54
N ASP A 241 14.06 -2.36 -17.04
CA ASP A 241 15.09 -1.50 -17.62
C ASP A 241 16.17 -1.16 -16.58
N ILE A 242 15.79 -0.78 -15.37
CA ILE A 242 16.74 -0.60 -14.26
C ILE A 242 17.56 -1.87 -14.02
N THR A 243 16.94 -3.05 -13.96
CA THR A 243 17.69 -4.30 -13.76
C THR A 243 18.66 -4.59 -14.91
N ASN A 244 18.32 -4.21 -16.15
CA ASN A 244 19.21 -4.34 -17.30
C ASN A 244 20.40 -3.38 -17.23
N ASP A 245 20.22 -2.18 -16.69
CA ASP A 245 21.33 -1.28 -16.41
C ASP A 245 22.32 -1.92 -15.42
N PHE A 246 21.81 -2.51 -14.34
CA PHE A 246 22.65 -3.23 -13.36
C PHE A 246 23.33 -4.47 -13.95
N GLU A 247 22.71 -5.19 -14.89
CA GLU A 247 23.38 -6.26 -15.64
C GLU A 247 24.52 -5.73 -16.52
N THR A 248 24.29 -4.61 -17.18
CA THR A 248 25.31 -3.94 -17.99
C THR A 248 26.51 -3.55 -17.12
N ILE A 249 26.27 -3.02 -15.91
CA ILE A 249 27.30 -2.73 -14.92
C ILE A 249 28.01 -4.02 -14.50
N LYS A 250 27.28 -5.07 -14.13
CA LYS A 250 27.83 -6.37 -13.72
C LYS A 250 28.77 -6.96 -14.78
N SER A 251 28.42 -6.81 -16.06
CA SER A 251 29.17 -7.34 -17.20
C SER A 251 30.52 -6.66 -17.46
N LYS A 252 30.76 -5.47 -16.86
CA LYS A 252 32.01 -4.74 -17.08
C LYS A 252 33.19 -5.57 -16.60
N LYS A 253 34.24 -5.61 -17.43
CA LYS A 253 35.41 -6.44 -17.20
C LYS A 253 36.24 -5.92 -16.03
N TYR A 254 36.36 -4.60 -15.92
CA TYR A 254 37.22 -3.98 -14.92
C TYR A 254 36.42 -3.35 -13.80
N GLU A 255 36.89 -3.53 -12.56
CA GLU A 255 36.22 -3.00 -11.37
C GLU A 255 36.05 -1.47 -11.43
N TYR A 256 37.02 -0.72 -11.96
CA TYR A 256 36.89 0.73 -12.08
C TYR A 256 35.73 1.14 -13.01
N GLU A 257 35.42 0.36 -14.04
CA GLU A 257 34.27 0.62 -14.92
C GLU A 257 32.97 0.43 -14.16
N LYS A 258 32.88 -0.61 -13.31
CA LYS A 258 31.71 -0.84 -12.45
C LYS A 258 31.47 0.34 -11.51
N PHE A 259 32.50 0.78 -10.80
CA PHE A 259 32.39 1.93 -9.89
C PHE A 259 32.05 3.23 -10.65
N TYR A 260 32.58 3.43 -11.86
CA TYR A 260 32.25 4.58 -12.68
C TYR A 260 30.77 4.60 -13.12
N GLU A 261 30.26 3.48 -13.61
CA GLU A 261 28.87 3.37 -14.04
C GLU A 261 27.92 3.49 -12.83
N MET A 262 28.27 2.88 -11.69
CA MET A 262 27.53 3.05 -10.44
C MET A 262 27.51 4.52 -9.98
N ALA A 263 28.63 5.25 -10.09
CA ALA A 263 28.69 6.67 -9.76
C ALA A 263 27.74 7.49 -10.65
N THR A 264 27.74 7.20 -11.96
CA THR A 264 26.89 7.86 -12.94
C THR A 264 25.41 7.58 -12.68
N LEU A 265 25.06 6.33 -12.40
CA LEU A 265 23.70 5.92 -12.04
C LEU A 265 23.23 6.61 -10.75
N MET A 266 24.05 6.62 -9.71
CA MET A 266 23.73 7.28 -8.43
C MET A 266 23.56 8.79 -8.59
N LEU A 267 24.39 9.42 -9.43
CA LEU A 267 24.28 10.84 -9.74
C LEU A 267 22.93 11.15 -10.43
N ALA A 268 22.52 10.33 -11.41
CA ALA A 268 21.23 10.46 -12.09
C ALA A 268 20.02 10.28 -11.14
N LYS A 269 20.21 9.55 -10.03
CA LYS A 269 19.22 9.36 -8.96
C LYS A 269 19.34 10.39 -7.83
N ASN A 270 20.15 11.45 -8.01
CA ASN A 270 20.41 12.51 -7.03
C ASN A 270 21.07 12.03 -5.73
N TYR A 271 21.74 10.88 -5.73
CA TYR A 271 22.54 10.39 -4.61
C TYR A 271 23.97 10.95 -4.66
N TYR A 272 24.11 12.27 -4.50
CA TYR A 272 25.39 12.98 -4.71
C TYR A 272 26.54 12.44 -3.86
N LEU A 273 26.29 12.12 -2.58
CA LEU A 273 27.33 11.59 -1.68
C LEU A 273 27.79 10.18 -2.09
N ILE A 274 26.84 9.31 -2.44
CA ILE A 274 27.14 7.94 -2.88
C ILE A 274 27.87 7.98 -4.23
N ALA A 275 27.40 8.83 -5.15
CA ALA A 275 28.05 9.05 -6.44
C ALA A 275 29.50 9.53 -6.28
N ALA A 276 29.75 10.51 -5.42
CA ALA A 276 31.10 10.99 -5.12
C ALA A 276 31.98 9.89 -4.50
N THR A 277 31.40 9.04 -3.65
CA THR A 277 32.11 7.91 -3.03
C THR A 277 32.54 6.90 -4.09
N TYR A 278 31.65 6.51 -4.99
CA TYR A 278 31.97 5.60 -6.09
C TYR A 278 32.96 6.22 -7.08
N ALA A 279 32.85 7.52 -7.40
CA ALA A 279 33.83 8.21 -8.23
C ALA A 279 35.22 8.23 -7.58
N THR A 280 35.28 8.38 -6.26
CA THR A 280 36.53 8.34 -5.48
C THR A 280 37.15 6.94 -5.48
N GLU A 281 36.33 5.88 -5.43
CA GLU A 281 36.79 4.49 -5.57
C GLU A 281 37.25 4.15 -7.00
N THR A 282 36.63 4.74 -8.02
CA THR A 282 37.00 4.56 -9.43
C THR A 282 38.43 4.98 -9.71
N LEU A 283 38.84 6.17 -9.25
CA LEU A 283 40.10 6.81 -9.63
C LEU A 283 41.36 5.97 -9.30
N PRO A 284 41.59 5.52 -8.05
CA PRO A 284 42.79 4.74 -7.73
C PRO A 284 42.79 3.38 -8.46
N ARG A 285 41.62 2.78 -8.69
CA ARG A 285 41.48 1.52 -9.45
C ARG A 285 41.82 1.70 -10.92
N TYR A 286 41.37 2.80 -11.52
CA TYR A 286 41.72 3.17 -12.89
C TYR A 286 43.22 3.45 -13.03
N ILE A 287 43.80 4.26 -12.14
CA ILE A 287 45.25 4.57 -12.15
C ILE A 287 46.06 3.29 -12.04
N LYS A 288 45.73 2.41 -11.08
CA LYS A 288 46.39 1.10 -10.92
C LYS A 288 46.29 0.27 -12.20
N HIS A 289 45.10 0.17 -12.79
CA HIS A 289 44.90 -0.56 -14.04
C HIS A 289 45.73 0.03 -15.20
N TYR A 290 45.66 1.34 -15.40
CA TYR A 290 46.40 2.04 -16.44
C TYR A 290 47.90 1.83 -16.31
N PHE A 291 48.45 2.00 -15.10
CA PHE A 291 49.88 1.89 -14.87
C PHE A 291 50.35 0.43 -15.01
N SER A 292 49.56 -0.54 -14.56
CA SER A 292 49.86 -1.96 -14.81
C SER A 292 49.83 -2.30 -16.30
N LYS A 293 48.85 -1.79 -17.06
CA LYS A 293 48.73 -2.03 -18.51
C LYS A 293 49.91 -1.47 -19.30
N HIS A 294 50.50 -0.36 -18.84
CA HIS A 294 51.64 0.30 -19.48
C HIS A 294 52.99 -0.05 -18.84
N ASN A 295 53.05 -1.07 -17.97
CA ASN A 295 54.27 -1.49 -17.25
C ASN A 295 54.98 -0.36 -16.49
N ILE A 296 54.23 0.65 -16.03
CA ILE A 296 54.76 1.77 -15.25
C ILE A 296 54.97 1.34 -13.79
N LEU A 297 54.11 0.46 -13.27
CA LEU A 297 54.31 -0.17 -11.96
C LEU A 297 55.41 -1.24 -12.09
N THR A 298 56.60 -0.93 -11.58
CA THR A 298 57.69 -1.90 -11.47
C THR A 298 57.29 -3.04 -10.53
N GLN A 299 57.50 -4.29 -10.97
CA GLN A 299 57.40 -5.46 -10.11
C GLN A 299 58.52 -5.44 -9.06
N ASN A 300 58.34 -4.71 -7.96
CA ASN A 300 59.21 -4.84 -6.79
C ASN A 300 58.86 -6.13 -6.02
N ALA A 301 59.11 -7.30 -6.61
CA ALA A 301 59.13 -8.58 -5.90
C ALA A 301 59.74 -9.71 -6.76
N LYS A 302 61.07 -9.76 -6.81
CA LYS A 302 61.89 -11.00 -6.77
C LYS A 302 63.39 -10.64 -6.79
N LYS A 303 63.84 -9.89 -5.79
CA LYS A 303 65.26 -9.82 -5.41
C LYS A 303 65.37 -9.74 -3.89
N THR A 304 65.19 -10.89 -3.26
CA THR A 304 65.92 -11.25 -2.04
C THR A 304 66.21 -12.74 -2.19
N LYS A 305 67.49 -13.02 -2.43
CA LYS A 305 68.09 -14.35 -2.32
C LYS A 305 68.06 -14.81 -0.88
#